data_AF-A0A7S1X424-F1
#
_entry.id   AF-A0A7S1X424-F1
#
_cell.length_a   1.000
_cell.length_b   1.000
_cell.length_c   1.000
_cell.angle_alpha   90.00
_cell.angle_beta   90.00
_cell.angle_gamma   90.00
#
_symmetry.space_group_name_H-M   'P 1'
#
loop_
_entity.id
_entity.type
_entity.pdbx_description
1 polymer ?
#
loop_
_entity_poly.entity_id
_entity_poly.type
_entity_poly.pdbx_seq_one_letter_code
_entity_poly.pdbx_strand_id
1 'polypeptide(L)'
;MDKNTPNVHSEVVMQYMCNDDVRRPDSSGQEIAPFDRFQTGVWGHNHSTSLGIRDGTVTDTIPDDPEEYIDPQYGMHESYGYYQDCKTRERNKGLWTADQSMNDNVGARSTRQNRNGQRYAFECPEERDYYPYWHPTPWKDIAVLTSDMNRCKYYQEASENVQGRNYCVDMEANNQEACIEPPINSRWEFRDPHGLPPPECAEIPYSRDNHHGNGGDGFPLNFNWTLPRAEEVFRGVSEDVQELTCVLRLRYNISSGEGYNLGWSGDDAMLRGTTFVDLRFNGPNSPVKTDPLDDWIGLGHNTSGPLRLAINTAQTGRTFQDRTHKFTIRRRPRELEGKKIYNLNVRGRRGNIEQVYPAVEYDFAPANLVVDNGDYIHYQWTGSDANANNAGEGRQRTDRSNIVQYDDQDSNMPSPIFFFDEFGERTWKDNPLFIGSNGEPDATIYARMAFLNQTDCDPCYFAPGPRCEDFGNRPTNNGNAQNDLRNCAVLNRAPAYFDGGVHKAHRPGVYRIMSTRN
;
A
#
# COMPACT_ATOMS: atom_id res chain seq x y z
N MET A 1 4.21 -20.84 -23.68
CA MET A 1 3.07 -20.44 -22.84
C MET A 1 2.13 -19.68 -23.74
N ASP A 2 0.89 -20.12 -23.87
CA ASP A 2 -0.10 -19.45 -24.69
C ASP A 2 -0.29 -18.02 -24.17
N LYS A 3 -0.05 -17.00 -25.00
CA LYS A 3 -0.42 -15.59 -24.75
C LYS A 3 -1.95 -15.37 -24.82
N ASN A 4 -2.73 -16.44 -24.71
CA ASN A 4 -4.14 -16.51 -25.05
C ASN A 4 -5.06 -16.64 -23.83
N THR A 5 -4.56 -16.43 -22.61
CA THR A 5 -5.44 -15.98 -21.52
C THR A 5 -5.53 -14.46 -21.60
N PRO A 6 -6.55 -13.89 -22.26
CA PRO A 6 -6.73 -12.45 -22.24
C PRO A 6 -6.91 -12.03 -20.78
N ASN A 7 -6.09 -11.08 -20.32
CA ASN A 7 -6.42 -10.31 -19.13
C ASN A 7 -7.80 -9.70 -19.42
N VAL A 8 -8.85 -10.23 -18.81
CA VAL A 8 -10.18 -9.66 -18.98
C VAL A 8 -10.13 -8.32 -18.27
N HIS A 9 -10.08 -7.18 -18.98
CA HIS A 9 -10.23 -5.81 -18.45
C HIS A 9 -9.80 -5.57 -16.99
N SER A 10 -8.50 -5.75 -16.71
CA SER A 10 -7.91 -5.53 -15.39
C SER A 10 -7.32 -4.13 -15.26
N GLU A 11 -7.49 -3.53 -14.09
CA GLU A 11 -6.93 -2.26 -13.66
C GLU A 11 -6.37 -2.36 -12.25
N VAL A 12 -5.17 -1.81 -12.04
CA VAL A 12 -4.58 -1.55 -10.72
C VAL A 12 -4.30 -0.06 -10.61
N VAL A 13 -4.92 0.60 -9.63
CA VAL A 13 -4.71 2.02 -9.34
C VAL A 13 -3.91 2.14 -8.05
N MET A 14 -2.74 2.75 -8.14
CA MET A 14 -1.84 3.01 -7.02
C MET A 14 -2.03 4.45 -6.55
N GLN A 15 -2.29 4.63 -5.26
CA GLN A 15 -2.60 5.94 -4.70
C GLN A 15 -1.95 6.09 -3.33
N TYR A 16 -1.70 7.32 -2.91
CA TYR A 16 -1.26 7.60 -1.56
C TYR A 16 -2.02 8.78 -0.97
N MET A 17 -2.02 8.85 0.35
CA MET A 17 -2.59 9.95 1.09
C MET A 17 -1.68 10.25 2.27
N CYS A 18 -1.49 11.52 2.59
CA CYS A 18 -0.62 11.98 3.68
C CYS A 18 -1.36 13.00 4.53
N ASN A 19 -1.22 12.89 5.87
CA ASN A 19 -1.74 13.81 6.88
C ASN A 19 -3.05 14.48 6.46
N ASP A 20 -4.08 13.65 6.29
CA ASP A 20 -5.41 14.15 5.99
C ASP A 20 -5.97 14.78 7.25
N ASP A 21 -5.95 16.11 7.31
CA ASP A 21 -6.31 16.87 8.49
C ASP A 21 -7.71 16.45 8.97
N VAL A 22 -7.76 15.98 10.20
CA VAL A 22 -8.99 15.74 10.94
C VAL A 22 -9.78 17.04 10.92
N ARG A 23 -11.01 17.02 10.39
CA ARG A 23 -12.00 18.09 10.51
C ARG A 23 -12.16 18.43 12.00
N ARG A 24 -11.42 19.43 12.49
CA ARG A 24 -11.68 20.03 13.79
C ARG A 24 -12.50 21.29 13.57
N PRO A 25 -13.58 21.51 14.36
CA PRO A 25 -14.17 22.84 14.45
C PRO A 25 -13.07 23.85 14.81
N ASP A 26 -13.16 25.06 14.29
CA ASP A 26 -12.26 26.11 14.74
C ASP A 26 -12.45 26.42 16.23
N SER A 27 -11.56 27.24 16.80
CA SER A 27 -11.63 27.68 18.20
C SER A 27 -12.91 28.46 18.54
N SER A 28 -13.74 28.80 17.56
CA SER A 28 -15.05 29.43 17.71
C SER A 28 -16.23 28.46 17.65
N GLY A 29 -15.98 27.16 17.41
CA GLY A 29 -17.03 26.15 17.32
C GLY A 29 -17.85 26.21 16.02
N GLN A 30 -17.36 26.90 15.00
CA GLN A 30 -18.04 26.99 13.71
C GLN A 30 -17.57 25.87 12.78
N GLU A 31 -18.52 25.16 12.16
CA GLU A 31 -18.20 24.21 11.08
C GLU A 31 -17.65 24.99 9.88
N ILE A 32 -16.37 24.78 9.59
CA ILE A 32 -15.74 25.26 8.36
C ILE A 32 -16.28 24.42 7.19
N ALA A 33 -16.35 25.02 6.00
CA ALA A 33 -16.85 24.35 4.81
C ALA A 33 -16.14 23.00 4.59
N PRO A 34 -16.86 21.98 4.06
CA PRO A 34 -16.27 20.71 3.68
C PRO A 34 -15.06 20.95 2.77
N PHE A 35 -13.95 20.26 3.01
CA PHE A 35 -12.72 20.32 2.20
C PHE A 35 -11.87 21.62 2.25
N ASP A 36 -12.25 22.66 3.01
CA ASP A 36 -11.51 23.95 3.07
C ASP A 36 -10.15 23.87 3.81
N ARG A 37 -9.94 22.86 4.66
CA ARG A 37 -8.65 22.68 5.39
C ARG A 37 -7.60 21.87 4.63
N PHE A 38 -7.91 21.34 3.45
CA PHE A 38 -6.88 20.66 2.64
C PHE A 38 -5.79 21.61 2.12
N GLN A 39 -6.04 22.92 2.13
CA GLN A 39 -5.11 23.94 1.61
C GLN A 39 -4.50 24.84 2.69
N THR A 40 -5.07 24.90 3.89
CA THR A 40 -4.64 25.87 4.91
C THR A 40 -4.05 25.13 6.10
N GLY A 41 -2.72 25.00 6.13
CA GLY A 41 -1.94 24.55 7.29
C GLY A 41 -2.08 25.50 8.50
N VAL A 42 -3.30 25.67 9.01
CA VAL A 42 -3.60 26.48 10.19
C VAL A 42 -3.49 25.58 11.41
N TRP A 43 -2.27 25.59 11.93
CA TRP A 43 -1.83 25.00 13.17
C TRP A 43 -2.71 25.41 14.35
N GLY A 44 -3.33 24.42 14.99
CA GLY A 44 -3.42 24.43 16.44
C GLY A 44 -2.09 23.89 16.98
N HIS A 45 -1.32 24.73 17.65
CA HIS A 45 -0.11 24.35 18.37
C HIS A 45 -0.40 23.22 19.36
N ASN A 46 -0.15 21.98 18.96
CA ASN A 46 0.25 20.89 19.84
C ASN A 46 0.80 19.76 18.98
N HIS A 47 2.10 19.51 19.13
CA HIS A 47 2.86 18.38 18.61
C HIS A 47 2.37 17.05 19.22
N SER A 48 1.10 16.68 19.02
CA SER A 48 0.58 15.38 19.40
C SER A 48 0.26 14.58 18.14
N THR A 49 1.13 13.62 17.88
CA THR A 49 1.09 12.54 16.90
C THR A 49 -0.11 11.58 17.05
N SER A 50 -1.26 12.02 17.59
CA SER A 50 -2.28 11.10 18.12
C SER A 50 -3.62 11.06 17.39
N LEU A 51 -3.95 12.02 16.50
CA LEU A 51 -5.26 12.01 15.81
C LEU A 51 -5.21 11.74 14.31
N GLY A 52 -4.03 11.70 13.69
CA GLY A 52 -3.88 11.49 12.25
C GLY A 52 -3.89 10.01 11.84
N ILE A 53 -3.37 9.77 10.63
CA ILE A 53 -3.16 8.42 10.08
C ILE A 53 -2.43 7.53 11.08
N ARG A 54 -2.98 6.34 11.33
CA ARG A 54 -2.41 5.36 12.27
C ARG A 54 -2.84 3.94 11.97
N ASP A 55 -1.98 2.97 12.29
CA ASP A 55 -2.25 1.55 12.07
C ASP A 55 -3.18 0.95 13.15
N GLY A 56 -3.21 1.57 14.34
CA GLY A 56 -3.87 1.02 15.52
C GLY A 56 -3.09 -0.14 16.16
N THR A 57 -3.63 -0.66 17.26
CA THR A 57 -3.14 -1.83 17.98
C THR A 57 -4.18 -2.94 18.06
N VAL A 58 -5.43 -2.67 17.65
CA VAL A 58 -6.52 -3.66 17.59
C VAL A 58 -7.10 -3.76 16.18
N THR A 59 -7.80 -4.86 15.90
CA THR A 59 -8.48 -5.11 14.63
C THR A 59 -9.97 -4.77 14.66
N ASP A 60 -10.47 -4.27 15.79
CA ASP A 60 -11.85 -3.85 15.94
C ASP A 60 -12.18 -2.66 15.03
N THR A 61 -13.44 -2.56 14.61
CA THR A 61 -13.88 -1.44 13.79
C THR A 61 -13.87 -0.16 14.63
N ILE A 62 -13.15 0.86 14.15
CA ILE A 62 -13.14 2.18 14.78
C ILE A 62 -14.57 2.71 15.01
N PRO A 63 -14.86 3.28 16.20
CA PRO A 63 -16.16 3.88 16.50
C PRO A 63 -16.53 5.03 15.57
N ASP A 64 -17.82 5.24 15.34
CA ASP A 64 -18.38 6.35 14.53
C ASP A 64 -18.73 7.58 15.36
N ASP A 65 -17.98 7.79 16.44
CA ASP A 65 -18.35 8.74 17.46
C ASP A 65 -17.22 9.77 17.61
N PRO A 66 -17.52 11.08 17.57
CA PRO A 66 -16.52 12.14 17.60
C PRO A 66 -15.65 12.17 18.87
N GLU A 67 -16.09 11.53 19.96
CA GLU A 67 -15.36 11.45 21.23
C GLU A 67 -14.60 10.12 21.39
N GLU A 68 -15.04 9.05 20.71
CA GLU A 68 -14.39 7.73 20.80
C GLU A 68 -13.38 7.45 19.68
N TYR A 69 -13.59 7.99 18.46
CA TYR A 69 -12.69 7.72 17.32
C TYR A 69 -11.26 8.22 17.54
N ILE A 70 -11.04 9.11 18.52
CA ILE A 70 -9.74 9.67 18.85
C ILE A 70 -8.81 8.66 19.54
N ASP A 71 -9.33 7.51 19.97
CA ASP A 71 -8.53 6.48 20.62
C ASP A 71 -7.49 5.90 19.63
N PRO A 72 -6.18 5.99 19.96
CA PRO A 72 -5.11 5.53 19.10
C PRO A 72 -5.04 4.00 18.95
N GLN A 73 -5.81 3.24 19.74
CA GLN A 73 -5.87 1.78 19.58
C GLN A 73 -6.47 1.37 18.24
N TYR A 74 -7.34 2.20 17.65
CA TYR A 74 -7.98 1.90 16.37
C TYR A 74 -7.11 2.37 15.21
N GLY A 75 -7.03 1.55 14.17
CA GLY A 75 -6.47 1.95 12.88
C GLY A 75 -7.36 2.99 12.20
N MET A 76 -6.74 4.05 11.69
CA MET A 76 -7.42 5.13 11.00
C MET A 76 -6.57 5.56 9.81
N HIS A 77 -6.93 5.09 8.61
CA HIS A 77 -6.24 5.49 7.39
C HIS A 77 -6.90 6.71 6.76
N GLU A 78 -8.22 6.89 6.86
CA GLU A 78 -8.97 8.07 6.39
C GLU A 78 -9.50 8.89 7.57
N SER A 79 -9.66 10.20 7.39
CA SER A 79 -10.14 11.07 8.46
C SER A 79 -11.62 10.84 8.78
N TYR A 80 -12.01 11.04 10.04
CA TYR A 80 -13.40 10.97 10.47
C TYR A 80 -14.30 11.93 9.67
N GLY A 81 -13.81 13.15 9.41
CA GLY A 81 -14.54 14.16 8.64
C GLY A 81 -14.83 13.70 7.22
N TYR A 82 -13.83 13.19 6.50
CA TYR A 82 -14.02 12.65 5.15
C TYR A 82 -15.06 11.52 5.12
N TYR A 83 -15.05 10.66 6.13
CA TYR A 83 -16.06 9.61 6.27
C TYR A 83 -17.46 10.15 6.58
N GLN A 84 -17.61 11.15 7.45
CA GLN A 84 -18.91 11.78 7.69
C GLN A 84 -19.47 12.42 6.42
N ASP A 85 -18.61 13.04 5.60
CA ASP A 85 -19.02 13.61 4.31
C ASP A 85 -19.53 12.50 3.37
N CYS A 86 -18.83 11.36 3.28
CA CYS A 86 -19.29 10.21 2.50
C CYS A 86 -20.60 9.60 3.05
N LYS A 87 -20.73 9.52 4.37
CA LYS A 87 -21.90 8.95 5.04
C LYS A 87 -23.15 9.82 4.86
N THR A 88 -22.97 11.14 4.85
CA THR A 88 -24.06 12.13 4.73
C THR A 88 -24.52 12.27 3.29
N ARG A 89 -23.58 12.21 2.35
CA ARG A 89 -23.86 12.39 0.93
C ARG A 89 -24.79 11.33 0.39
N GLU A 90 -25.81 11.76 -0.34
CA GLU A 90 -26.66 10.86 -1.10
C GLU A 90 -25.80 9.99 -2.04
N ARG A 91 -26.23 8.73 -2.21
CA ARG A 91 -25.64 7.84 -3.19
C ARG A 91 -25.77 8.43 -4.59
N ASN A 92 -24.76 8.24 -5.44
CA ASN A 92 -24.90 8.50 -6.86
C ASN A 92 -25.81 7.44 -7.53
N LYS A 93 -27.05 7.84 -7.80
CA LYS A 93 -28.08 7.01 -8.45
C LYS A 93 -27.77 6.72 -9.93
N GLY A 94 -26.75 7.36 -10.50
CA GLY A 94 -26.23 7.13 -11.83
C GLY A 94 -25.37 5.88 -11.99
N LEU A 95 -24.93 5.28 -10.88
CA LEU A 95 -24.03 4.14 -10.91
C LEU A 95 -24.77 2.83 -11.23
N TRP A 96 -24.09 1.93 -11.94
CA TRP A 96 -24.58 0.59 -12.23
C TRP A 96 -24.70 -0.25 -10.95
N THR A 97 -25.87 -0.85 -10.74
CA THR A 97 -26.21 -1.69 -9.59
C THR A 97 -26.52 -3.12 -9.98
N ALA A 98 -26.45 -3.45 -11.28
CA ALA A 98 -27.01 -4.67 -11.82
C ALA A 98 -28.48 -4.83 -11.38
N ASP A 99 -28.84 -5.95 -10.77
CA ASP A 99 -30.15 -6.23 -10.20
C ASP A 99 -30.20 -6.09 -8.66
N GLN A 100 -29.18 -5.48 -8.04
CA GLN A 100 -29.16 -5.27 -6.60
C GLN A 100 -30.20 -4.25 -6.14
N SER A 101 -30.92 -4.57 -5.07
CA SER A 101 -31.76 -3.61 -4.34
C SER A 101 -30.89 -2.79 -3.39
N MET A 102 -30.70 -1.52 -3.70
CA MET A 102 -29.82 -0.61 -2.96
C MET A 102 -30.51 -0.04 -1.73
N ASN A 103 -29.80 0.06 -0.61
CA ASN A 103 -30.26 0.85 0.53
C ASN A 103 -29.80 2.30 0.34
N ASP A 104 -30.70 3.18 -0.09
CA ASP A 104 -30.36 4.60 -0.30
C ASP A 104 -30.25 5.40 1.02
N ASN A 105 -30.69 4.84 2.16
CA ASN A 105 -30.66 5.52 3.46
C ASN A 105 -29.26 5.57 4.12
N VAL A 106 -28.24 4.99 3.49
CA VAL A 106 -26.86 4.97 4.03
C VAL A 106 -25.88 5.81 3.22
N GLY A 107 -26.39 6.59 2.27
CA GLY A 107 -25.62 7.54 1.46
C GLY A 107 -24.64 6.88 0.49
N ALA A 108 -23.53 7.55 0.19
CA ALA A 108 -22.45 7.11 -0.70
C ALA A 108 -21.67 5.87 -0.19
N ARG A 109 -22.13 5.26 0.92
CA ARG A 109 -21.69 3.93 1.36
C ARG A 109 -22.39 2.78 0.64
N SER A 110 -23.51 3.06 -0.01
CA SER A 110 -24.31 2.08 -0.73
C SER A 110 -23.81 1.89 -2.16
N THR A 111 -23.04 0.83 -2.40
CA THR A 111 -22.59 0.45 -3.75
C THR A 111 -23.12 -0.93 -4.11
N ARG A 112 -23.04 -1.32 -5.39
CA ARG A 112 -23.43 -2.68 -5.84
C ARG A 112 -22.77 -3.79 -4.99
N GLN A 113 -21.52 -3.57 -4.59
CA GLN A 113 -20.74 -4.51 -3.77
C GLN A 113 -21.04 -4.41 -2.28
N ASN A 114 -21.61 -3.30 -1.83
CA ASN A 114 -21.82 -2.95 -0.43
C ASN A 114 -23.22 -2.32 -0.22
N ARG A 115 -24.26 -3.00 -0.70
CA ARG A 115 -25.62 -2.41 -0.81
C ARG A 115 -26.24 -1.94 0.50
N ASN A 116 -25.77 -2.46 1.64
CA ASN A 116 -26.25 -2.08 2.97
C ASN A 116 -25.30 -1.12 3.69
N GLY A 117 -24.21 -0.68 3.05
CA GLY A 117 -23.24 0.25 3.62
C GLY A 117 -22.47 -0.32 4.81
N GLN A 118 -22.15 -1.62 4.80
CA GLN A 118 -21.27 -2.22 5.80
C GLN A 118 -19.97 -1.41 5.89
N ARG A 119 -19.57 -1.08 7.13
CA ARG A 119 -18.44 -0.20 7.39
C ARG A 119 -17.16 -0.98 7.63
N TYR A 120 -16.07 -0.53 7.00
CA TYR A 120 -14.71 -0.97 7.26
C TYR A 120 -13.85 0.27 7.51
N ALA A 121 -13.54 0.52 8.78
CA ALA A 121 -12.93 1.77 9.21
C ALA A 121 -13.71 3.01 8.69
N PHE A 122 -13.00 4.07 8.29
CA PHE A 122 -13.56 5.30 7.74
C PHE A 122 -13.51 5.37 6.21
N GLU A 123 -13.50 4.21 5.54
CA GLU A 123 -13.54 4.13 4.08
C GLU A 123 -14.83 4.71 3.49
N CYS A 124 -14.72 5.41 2.36
CA CYS A 124 -15.85 5.73 1.47
C CYS A 124 -16.04 4.72 0.32
N PRO A 125 -17.07 3.85 0.36
CA PRO A 125 -17.28 2.79 -0.65
C PRO A 125 -17.43 3.27 -2.10
N GLU A 126 -18.15 4.37 -2.38
CA GLU A 126 -18.23 4.90 -3.75
C GLU A 126 -16.87 5.35 -4.28
N GLU A 127 -16.03 5.99 -3.45
CA GLU A 127 -14.69 6.40 -3.85
C GLU A 127 -13.75 5.22 -4.05
N ARG A 128 -13.88 4.17 -3.23
CA ARG A 128 -13.19 2.90 -3.46
C ARG A 128 -13.65 2.29 -4.79
N ASP A 129 -14.94 2.04 -4.95
CA ASP A 129 -15.45 1.16 -6.01
C ASP A 129 -15.35 1.79 -7.41
N TYR A 130 -15.42 3.13 -7.52
CA TYR A 130 -15.51 3.82 -8.80
C TYR A 130 -14.36 4.82 -9.00
N TYR A 131 -13.65 4.67 -10.12
CA TYR A 131 -12.49 5.48 -10.47
C TYR A 131 -12.52 5.98 -11.92
N PRO A 132 -12.10 7.23 -12.18
CA PRO A 132 -11.86 8.31 -11.21
C PRO A 132 -13.09 8.74 -10.42
N TYR A 133 -12.89 9.18 -9.17
CA TYR A 133 -13.98 9.65 -8.31
C TYR A 133 -14.39 11.08 -8.70
N TRP A 134 -15.69 11.38 -8.63
CA TRP A 134 -16.26 12.66 -9.11
C TRP A 134 -16.44 13.72 -8.03
N HIS A 135 -16.28 13.37 -6.75
CA HIS A 135 -16.17 14.31 -5.64
C HIS A 135 -14.73 14.46 -5.18
N PRO A 136 -14.41 15.51 -4.41
CA PRO A 136 -13.12 15.65 -3.77
C PRO A 136 -12.71 14.39 -3.00
N THR A 137 -11.52 13.88 -3.30
CA THR A 137 -10.86 12.78 -2.57
C THR A 137 -9.56 13.27 -1.93
N PRO A 138 -9.13 12.68 -0.80
CA PRO A 138 -7.80 12.94 -0.24
C PRO A 138 -6.71 12.08 -0.89
N TRP A 139 -7.10 11.07 -1.68
CA TRP A 139 -6.21 10.14 -2.34
C TRP A 139 -5.59 10.74 -3.60
N LYS A 140 -4.26 10.79 -3.62
CA LYS A 140 -3.43 11.28 -4.73
C LYS A 140 -3.03 10.11 -5.61
N ASP A 141 -3.17 10.25 -6.92
CA ASP A 141 -2.90 9.16 -7.86
C ASP A 141 -1.40 9.05 -8.18
N ILE A 142 -0.86 7.84 -8.12
CA ILE A 142 0.53 7.53 -8.49
C ILE A 142 0.55 6.98 -9.91
N ALA A 143 -0.18 5.88 -10.11
CA ALA A 143 -0.18 5.15 -11.37
C ALA A 143 -1.48 4.38 -11.58
N VAL A 144 -1.83 4.14 -12.84
CA VAL A 144 -2.90 3.26 -13.30
C VAL A 144 -2.29 2.24 -14.24
N LEU A 145 -2.17 1.00 -13.77
CA LEU A 145 -1.77 -0.14 -14.61
C LEU A 145 -3.03 -0.75 -15.21
N THR A 146 -3.16 -0.75 -16.53
CA THR A 146 -4.37 -1.18 -17.22
C THR A 146 -4.09 -2.19 -18.31
N SER A 147 -5.04 -3.08 -18.55
CA SER A 147 -5.06 -3.95 -19.73
C SER A 147 -5.58 -3.25 -21.00
N ASP A 148 -6.21 -2.07 -20.89
CA ASP A 148 -6.67 -1.27 -22.03
C ASP A 148 -5.99 0.11 -22.05
N MET A 149 -4.86 0.17 -22.77
CA MET A 149 -4.07 1.39 -22.89
C MET A 149 -4.81 2.55 -23.56
N ASN A 150 -5.91 2.31 -24.28
CA ASN A 150 -6.71 3.42 -24.86
C ASN A 150 -7.38 4.26 -23.77
N ARG A 151 -7.52 3.74 -22.55
CA ARG A 151 -8.10 4.45 -21.40
C ARG A 151 -7.10 5.34 -20.67
N CYS A 152 -5.81 5.27 -21.00
CA CYS A 152 -4.79 6.06 -20.30
C CYS A 152 -5.05 7.55 -20.34
N LYS A 153 -5.46 8.09 -21.50
CA LYS A 153 -5.82 9.50 -21.62
C LYS A 153 -6.94 9.90 -20.67
N TYR A 154 -7.99 9.06 -20.58
CA TYR A 154 -9.09 9.28 -19.65
C TYR A 154 -8.61 9.30 -18.20
N TYR A 155 -7.81 8.32 -17.77
CA TYR A 155 -7.30 8.30 -16.39
C TYR A 155 -6.42 9.49 -16.05
N GLN A 156 -5.54 9.89 -16.98
CA GLN A 156 -4.63 11.01 -16.78
C GLN A 156 -5.36 12.35 -16.71
N GLU A 157 -6.36 12.57 -17.57
CA GLU A 157 -7.14 13.81 -17.60
C GLU A 157 -8.17 13.87 -16.46
N ALA A 158 -8.73 12.74 -16.07
CA ALA A 158 -9.77 12.67 -15.04
C ALA A 158 -9.23 12.47 -13.63
N SER A 159 -7.92 12.38 -13.40
CA SER A 159 -7.34 12.32 -12.05
C SER A 159 -7.50 13.64 -11.29
N GLU A 160 -7.79 13.59 -9.98
CA GLU A 160 -7.83 14.78 -9.13
C GLU A 160 -6.45 15.43 -8.92
N ASN A 161 -5.37 14.75 -9.34
CA ASN A 161 -4.05 15.36 -9.43
C ASN A 161 -4.05 16.63 -10.30
N VAL A 162 -4.81 16.59 -11.41
CA VAL A 162 -4.83 17.65 -12.44
C VAL A 162 -6.21 18.26 -12.68
N GLN A 163 -7.29 17.56 -12.32
CA GLN A 163 -8.66 18.04 -12.50
C GLN A 163 -9.36 18.25 -11.15
N GLY A 164 -9.66 19.51 -10.83
CA GLY A 164 -10.42 19.85 -9.63
C GLY A 164 -11.83 19.26 -9.61
N ARG A 165 -12.46 19.28 -8.44
CA ARG A 165 -13.76 18.64 -8.19
C ARG A 165 -14.74 19.62 -7.60
N ASN A 166 -15.99 19.50 -8.00
CA ASN A 166 -17.05 20.26 -7.35
C ASN A 166 -17.68 19.45 -6.21
N TYR A 167 -18.21 20.16 -5.23
CA TYR A 167 -18.98 19.60 -4.13
C TYR A 167 -20.04 20.59 -3.68
N CYS A 168 -21.06 20.10 -2.98
CA CYS A 168 -22.05 20.96 -2.34
C CYS A 168 -21.56 21.34 -0.95
N VAL A 169 -21.75 22.59 -0.50
CA VAL A 169 -21.43 22.98 0.89
C VAL A 169 -22.29 22.19 1.89
N ASP A 170 -23.54 21.88 1.52
CA ASP A 170 -24.33 20.89 2.23
C ASP A 170 -23.99 19.50 1.71
N MET A 171 -23.40 18.67 2.58
CA MET A 171 -22.88 17.36 2.20
C MET A 171 -23.95 16.38 1.72
N GLU A 172 -25.24 16.61 2.00
CA GLU A 172 -26.32 15.72 1.58
C GLU A 172 -26.39 15.58 0.05
N ALA A 173 -26.11 16.66 -0.71
CA ALA A 173 -26.23 16.64 -2.15
C ALA A 173 -25.07 15.94 -2.88
N ASN A 174 -25.39 14.97 -3.73
CA ASN A 174 -24.43 14.29 -4.61
C ASN A 174 -24.11 15.06 -5.90
N ASN A 175 -24.99 15.96 -6.34
CA ASN A 175 -24.83 16.67 -7.62
C ASN A 175 -25.30 18.12 -7.51
N GLN A 176 -24.96 18.92 -8.52
CA GLN A 176 -25.24 20.34 -8.55
C GLN A 176 -26.73 20.66 -8.46
N GLU A 177 -27.57 19.94 -9.20
CA GLU A 177 -29.02 20.17 -9.22
C GLU A 177 -29.61 19.95 -7.81
N ALA A 178 -29.31 18.82 -7.18
CA ALA A 178 -29.74 18.54 -5.81
C ALA A 178 -29.22 19.57 -4.80
N CYS A 179 -28.02 20.12 -5.02
CA CYS A 179 -27.42 21.10 -4.11
C CYS A 179 -28.12 22.46 -4.15
N ILE A 180 -28.38 22.99 -5.35
CA ILE A 180 -28.86 24.37 -5.51
C ILE A 180 -30.39 24.47 -5.43
N GLU A 181 -31.10 23.39 -5.72
CA GLU A 181 -32.55 23.37 -5.68
C GLU A 181 -33.09 23.08 -4.27
N PRO A 182 -34.33 23.47 -3.96
CA PRO A 182 -35.00 23.04 -2.73
C PRO A 182 -35.10 21.51 -2.63
N PRO A 183 -34.99 20.92 -1.42
CA PRO A 183 -34.98 21.58 -0.12
C PRO A 183 -33.59 22.03 0.37
N ILE A 184 -32.50 21.68 -0.32
CA ILE A 184 -31.13 21.92 0.15
C ILE A 184 -30.75 23.41 0.01
N ASN A 185 -30.95 23.99 -1.18
CA ASN A 185 -30.70 25.42 -1.45
C ASN A 185 -29.34 25.91 -0.93
N SER A 186 -28.28 25.15 -1.23
CA SER A 186 -26.90 25.38 -0.79
C SER A 186 -26.01 25.80 -1.97
N ARG A 187 -24.71 25.98 -1.70
CA ARG A 187 -23.73 26.42 -2.72
C ARG A 187 -22.99 25.23 -3.29
N TRP A 188 -22.89 25.18 -4.61
CA TRP A 188 -22.03 24.25 -5.34
C TRP A 188 -20.67 24.91 -5.55
N GLU A 189 -19.64 24.42 -4.87
CA GLU A 189 -18.30 25.02 -4.83
C GLU A 189 -17.28 24.14 -5.56
N PHE A 190 -16.26 24.79 -6.13
CA PHE A 190 -15.17 24.14 -6.85
C PHE A 190 -13.93 24.06 -5.96
N ARG A 191 -13.34 22.87 -5.88
CA ARG A 191 -12.05 22.60 -5.24
C ARG A 191 -10.99 22.45 -6.32
N ASP A 192 -9.88 23.17 -6.15
CA ASP A 192 -8.71 23.03 -7.00
C ASP A 192 -8.17 21.58 -7.00
N PRO A 193 -7.55 21.13 -8.11
CA PRO A 193 -6.82 19.87 -8.13
C PRO A 193 -5.67 19.87 -7.12
N HIS A 194 -5.13 18.69 -6.82
CA HIS A 194 -3.96 18.57 -5.94
C HIS A 194 -2.74 19.36 -6.46
N GLY A 195 -2.68 19.60 -7.78
CA GLY A 195 -1.54 20.26 -8.42
C GLY A 195 -0.33 19.33 -8.49
N LEU A 196 -0.59 18.04 -8.70
CA LEU A 196 0.42 17.01 -8.93
C LEU A 196 0.45 16.64 -10.41
N PRO A 197 1.54 16.02 -10.90
CA PRO A 197 1.54 15.40 -12.22
C PRO A 197 0.37 14.41 -12.36
N PRO A 198 -0.19 14.24 -13.58
CA PRO A 198 -1.17 13.18 -13.82
C PRO A 198 -0.52 11.81 -13.51
N PRO A 199 -1.32 10.80 -13.12
CA PRO A 199 -0.78 9.48 -12.82
C PRO A 199 -0.04 8.88 -14.02
N GLU A 200 1.01 8.12 -13.73
CA GLU A 200 1.61 7.27 -14.76
C GLU A 200 0.57 6.26 -15.24
N CYS A 201 0.42 6.07 -16.55
CA CYS A 201 -0.46 5.04 -17.09
C CYS A 201 0.35 4.08 -17.93
N ALA A 202 0.33 2.81 -17.55
CA ALA A 202 1.14 1.77 -18.16
C ALA A 202 0.35 0.46 -18.29
N GLU A 203 0.86 -0.45 -19.11
CA GLU A 203 0.25 -1.75 -19.29
C GLU A 203 0.44 -2.60 -18.03
N ILE A 204 -0.61 -3.30 -17.61
CA ILE A 204 -0.51 -4.20 -16.46
C ILE A 204 0.42 -5.38 -16.78
N PRO A 205 1.46 -5.62 -15.96
CA PRO A 205 2.36 -6.74 -16.20
C PRO A 205 1.67 -8.07 -15.91
N TYR A 206 1.99 -9.08 -16.72
CA TYR A 206 1.41 -10.42 -16.61
C TYR A 206 2.09 -11.23 -15.50
N SER A 207 1.28 -11.87 -14.65
CA SER A 207 1.67 -12.94 -13.73
C SER A 207 0.72 -14.12 -13.91
N ARG A 208 1.21 -15.33 -13.68
CA ARG A 208 0.36 -16.51 -13.67
C ARG A 208 -0.44 -16.57 -12.36
N ASP A 209 -1.73 -16.90 -12.47
CA ASP A 209 -2.61 -17.11 -11.32
C ASP A 209 -1.98 -18.04 -10.27
N ASN A 210 -2.10 -17.68 -8.99
CA ASN A 210 -1.57 -18.42 -7.84
C ASN A 210 -0.04 -18.63 -7.83
N HIS A 211 0.74 -17.73 -8.43
CA HIS A 211 2.22 -17.77 -8.39
C HIS A 211 2.83 -16.60 -7.60
N HIS A 212 2.15 -16.15 -6.53
CA HIS A 212 2.60 -15.09 -5.62
C HIS A 212 3.04 -13.78 -6.32
N GLY A 213 2.50 -13.50 -7.51
CA GLY A 213 2.84 -12.31 -8.28
C GLY A 213 4.19 -12.38 -9.00
N ASN A 214 4.78 -13.56 -9.18
CA ASN A 214 5.97 -13.72 -10.02
C ASN A 214 5.63 -13.46 -11.50
N GLY A 215 6.44 -12.62 -12.14
CA GLY A 215 6.42 -12.37 -13.57
C GLY A 215 7.05 -13.52 -14.36
N GLY A 216 7.12 -13.34 -15.68
CA GLY A 216 7.68 -14.34 -16.59
C GLY A 216 9.19 -14.59 -16.42
N ASP A 217 9.90 -13.71 -15.72
CA ASP A 217 11.32 -13.80 -15.39
C ASP A 217 11.58 -14.50 -14.04
N GLY A 218 10.53 -14.91 -13.32
CA GLY A 218 10.62 -15.59 -12.03
C GLY A 218 10.78 -14.64 -10.84
N PHE A 219 10.82 -13.32 -11.06
CA PHE A 219 10.84 -12.32 -10.00
C PHE A 219 9.46 -11.72 -9.76
N PRO A 220 9.15 -11.26 -8.53
CA PRO A 220 7.90 -10.56 -8.29
C PRO A 220 7.76 -9.30 -9.13
N LEU A 221 6.55 -9.13 -9.68
CA LEU A 221 6.16 -7.91 -10.34
C LEU A 221 6.32 -6.72 -9.39
N ASN A 222 6.90 -5.65 -9.90
CA ASN A 222 7.16 -4.44 -9.14
C ASN A 222 6.84 -3.20 -9.97
N PHE A 223 6.61 -2.10 -9.27
CA PHE A 223 6.43 -0.78 -9.86
C PHE A 223 7.35 0.21 -9.15
N ASN A 224 8.12 0.97 -9.92
CA ASN A 224 9.06 1.94 -9.37
C ASN A 224 8.37 3.30 -9.19
N TRP A 225 7.83 3.54 -7.99
CA TRP A 225 7.28 4.84 -7.66
C TRP A 225 8.39 5.86 -7.34
N THR A 226 8.52 6.88 -8.20
CA THR A 226 9.30 8.08 -7.87
C THR A 226 8.45 9.01 -7.02
N LEU A 227 8.86 9.26 -5.77
CA LEU A 227 8.17 10.21 -4.90
C LEU A 227 8.11 11.60 -5.55
N PRO A 228 6.95 12.30 -5.48
CA PRO A 228 6.85 13.68 -5.94
C PRO A 228 7.80 14.59 -5.15
N ARG A 229 8.07 15.78 -5.68
CA ARG A 229 9.01 16.71 -5.06
C ARG A 229 8.47 17.26 -3.75
N ALA A 230 9.35 17.73 -2.87
CA ALA A 230 8.94 18.23 -1.56
C ALA A 230 7.97 19.42 -1.68
N GLU A 231 8.18 20.32 -2.64
CA GLU A 231 7.29 21.44 -2.93
C GLU A 231 5.88 21.01 -3.36
N GLU A 232 5.73 19.80 -3.92
CA GLU A 232 4.46 19.23 -4.35
C GLU A 232 3.76 18.52 -3.17
N VAL A 233 4.48 17.64 -2.46
CA VAL A 233 3.91 16.86 -1.35
C VAL A 233 3.63 17.75 -0.12
N PHE A 234 4.48 18.74 0.16
CA PHE A 234 4.34 19.66 1.29
C PHE A 234 3.70 21.00 0.88
N ARG A 235 3.01 21.06 -0.26
CA ARG A 235 2.30 22.27 -0.69
C ARG A 235 1.26 22.69 0.37
N GLY A 236 1.30 23.94 0.82
CA GLY A 236 0.41 24.44 1.87
C GLY A 236 0.76 23.97 3.29
N VAL A 237 1.81 23.16 3.44
CA VAL A 237 2.35 22.72 4.72
C VAL A 237 3.49 23.65 5.14
N SER A 238 3.48 24.05 6.40
CA SER A 238 4.53 24.92 6.96
C SER A 238 5.93 24.32 6.83
N GLU A 239 6.93 25.19 6.70
CA GLU A 239 8.34 24.79 6.47
C GLU A 239 8.96 24.08 7.68
N ASP A 240 8.42 24.25 8.89
CA ASP A 240 8.85 23.54 10.10
C ASP A 240 8.48 22.05 10.10
N VAL A 241 7.50 21.65 9.29
CA VAL A 241 7.15 20.24 9.09
C VAL A 241 8.15 19.59 8.16
N GLN A 242 8.97 18.70 8.73
CA GLN A 242 9.96 17.94 7.99
C GLN A 242 9.45 16.57 7.53
N GLU A 243 8.33 16.10 8.07
CA GLU A 243 7.83 14.73 7.86
C GLU A 243 6.31 14.68 7.74
N LEU A 244 5.79 13.85 6.83
CA LEU A 244 4.36 13.58 6.67
C LEU A 244 4.10 12.09 6.83
N THR A 245 3.12 11.74 7.66
CA THR A 245 2.64 10.36 7.77
C THR A 245 1.68 10.08 6.63
N CYS A 246 1.89 8.97 5.93
CA CYS A 246 1.15 8.61 4.73
C CYS A 246 0.72 7.14 4.75
N VAL A 247 -0.29 6.81 3.94
CA VAL A 247 -0.71 5.45 3.62
C VAL A 247 -0.72 5.28 2.11
N LEU A 248 -0.26 4.12 1.64
CA LEU A 248 -0.37 3.71 0.25
C LEU A 248 -1.57 2.79 0.11
N ARG A 249 -2.31 2.96 -0.98
CA ARG A 249 -3.45 2.12 -1.36
C ARG A 249 -3.23 1.56 -2.75
N LEU A 250 -3.52 0.27 -2.89
CA LEU A 250 -3.75 -0.37 -4.17
C LEU A 250 -5.25 -0.61 -4.29
N ARG A 251 -5.88 -0.08 -5.34
CA ARG A 251 -7.20 -0.51 -5.78
C ARG A 251 -7.02 -1.40 -7.00
N TYR A 252 -7.73 -2.51 -7.05
CA TYR A 252 -7.68 -3.38 -8.22
C TYR A 252 -9.02 -4.05 -8.44
N ASN A 253 -9.34 -4.34 -9.69
CA ASN A 253 -10.54 -5.08 -10.00
C ASN A 253 -10.24 -6.56 -10.28
N ILE A 254 -11.22 -7.40 -9.99
CA ILE A 254 -11.46 -8.61 -10.78
C ILE A 254 -12.56 -8.28 -11.76
N SER A 255 -12.46 -8.84 -12.94
CA SER A 255 -13.31 -8.54 -14.08
C SER A 255 -13.66 -9.88 -14.72
N SER A 256 -14.86 -9.94 -15.26
CA SER A 256 -15.37 -11.14 -15.88
C SER A 256 -15.89 -10.79 -17.26
N GLY A 257 -15.69 -11.70 -18.22
CA GLY A 257 -16.13 -11.49 -19.59
C GLY A 257 -17.64 -11.33 -19.65
N GLU A 258 -18.37 -11.89 -18.69
CA GLU A 258 -19.82 -11.81 -18.59
C GLU A 258 -20.30 -10.37 -18.41
N GLY A 259 -19.62 -9.55 -17.59
CA GLY A 259 -19.99 -8.14 -17.40
C GLY A 259 -19.63 -7.25 -18.60
N TYR A 260 -18.56 -7.59 -19.32
CA TYR A 260 -18.04 -6.79 -20.44
C TYR A 260 -18.50 -7.27 -21.83
N ASN A 261 -18.85 -8.55 -22.01
CA ASN A 261 -19.23 -9.15 -23.30
C ASN A 261 -20.73 -9.47 -23.43
N LEU A 262 -21.50 -9.59 -22.34
CA LEU A 262 -22.93 -9.94 -22.42
C LEU A 262 -23.86 -8.76 -22.80
N GLY A 263 -23.32 -7.57 -23.04
CA GLY A 263 -24.07 -6.39 -23.48
C GLY A 263 -23.99 -6.08 -24.99
N TRP A 264 -23.26 -6.86 -25.80
CA TRP A 264 -22.83 -6.43 -27.13
C TRP A 264 -23.33 -7.31 -28.29
N SER A 265 -24.56 -7.85 -28.18
CA SER A 265 -25.25 -8.43 -29.34
C SER A 265 -26.18 -7.39 -29.98
N GLY A 266 -25.60 -6.54 -30.82
CA GLY A 266 -26.30 -5.56 -31.64
C GLY A 266 -25.30 -4.66 -32.38
N ASP A 267 -25.75 -3.95 -33.41
CA ASP A 267 -24.94 -3.12 -34.32
C ASP A 267 -24.07 -2.03 -33.63
N ASP A 268 -24.20 -1.86 -32.31
CA ASP A 268 -23.36 -1.00 -31.45
C ASP A 268 -22.01 -1.65 -31.05
N ALA A 269 -21.87 -2.97 -31.22
CA ALA A 269 -20.61 -3.70 -31.01
C ALA A 269 -19.51 -3.38 -32.03
N MET A 270 -19.82 -2.57 -33.05
CA MET A 270 -18.88 -2.08 -34.06
C MET A 270 -18.23 -0.73 -33.72
N LEU A 271 -18.46 -0.16 -32.53
CA LEU A 271 -17.67 0.97 -32.05
C LEU A 271 -16.55 0.46 -31.12
N ARG A 272 -15.36 0.39 -31.70
CA ARG A 272 -14.09 0.27 -30.98
C ARG A 272 -14.02 1.36 -29.89
N GLY A 273 -14.26 0.98 -28.63
CA GLY A 273 -13.96 1.80 -27.45
C GLY A 273 -15.14 2.09 -26.52
N THR A 274 -14.99 1.70 -25.25
CA THR A 274 -15.51 2.41 -24.07
C THR A 274 -17.02 2.63 -23.94
N THR A 275 -17.78 1.65 -23.42
CA THR A 275 -19.01 2.00 -22.68
C THR A 275 -18.93 1.47 -21.25
N PHE A 276 -18.82 2.38 -20.29
CA PHE A 276 -19.07 2.10 -18.89
C PHE A 276 -20.54 1.73 -18.71
N VAL A 277 -20.82 0.69 -17.93
CA VAL A 277 -22.18 0.41 -17.49
C VAL A 277 -22.59 1.43 -16.43
N ASP A 278 -23.81 1.93 -16.54
CA ASP A 278 -24.40 2.91 -15.63
C ASP A 278 -25.84 2.52 -15.28
N LEU A 279 -26.60 3.46 -14.71
CA LEU A 279 -27.99 3.24 -14.31
C LEU A 279 -28.90 2.64 -15.40
N ARG A 280 -28.59 2.88 -16.69
CA ARG A 280 -29.41 2.42 -17.83
C ARG A 280 -29.40 0.89 -17.96
N PHE A 281 -28.40 0.24 -17.36
CA PHE A 281 -28.20 -1.21 -17.35
C PHE A 281 -28.59 -1.86 -16.02
N ASN A 282 -29.62 -1.36 -15.33
CA ASN A 282 -30.05 -1.90 -14.03
C ASN A 282 -31.36 -2.71 -14.09
N GLY A 283 -31.58 -3.55 -13.09
CA GLY A 283 -32.80 -4.33 -12.90
C GLY A 283 -33.11 -5.25 -14.07
N PRO A 284 -34.32 -5.17 -14.67
CA PRO A 284 -34.67 -5.97 -15.85
C PRO A 284 -33.73 -5.79 -17.03
N ASN A 285 -33.15 -4.59 -17.19
CA ASN A 285 -32.22 -4.21 -18.27
C ASN A 285 -30.77 -4.59 -17.97
N SER A 286 -30.50 -5.20 -16.81
CA SER A 286 -29.12 -5.56 -16.46
C SER A 286 -28.57 -6.66 -17.36
N PRO A 287 -27.34 -6.50 -17.91
CA PRO A 287 -26.68 -7.51 -18.72
C PRO A 287 -26.27 -8.73 -17.89
N VAL A 288 -26.14 -8.59 -16.57
CA VAL A 288 -25.86 -9.69 -15.63
C VAL A 288 -26.92 -9.68 -14.54
N LYS A 289 -27.49 -10.85 -14.25
CA LYS A 289 -28.50 -11.04 -13.19
C LYS A 289 -28.01 -12.06 -12.18
N THR A 290 -28.55 -12.00 -10.97
CA THR A 290 -28.28 -12.96 -9.90
C THR A 290 -28.97 -14.27 -10.25
N ASP A 291 -28.23 -15.37 -10.13
CA ASP A 291 -28.66 -16.73 -10.41
C ASP A 291 -29.56 -16.87 -11.66
N PRO A 292 -29.10 -16.41 -12.84
CA PRO A 292 -29.92 -16.37 -14.03
C PRO A 292 -30.27 -17.79 -14.49
N LEU A 293 -31.51 -17.96 -14.95
CA LEU A 293 -32.09 -19.23 -15.35
C LEU A 293 -32.50 -19.13 -16.82
N ASP A 294 -31.82 -19.90 -17.68
CA ASP A 294 -32.00 -19.85 -19.13
C ASP A 294 -31.63 -21.18 -19.80
N ASP A 295 -31.98 -21.36 -21.08
CA ASP A 295 -31.49 -22.46 -21.91
C ASP A 295 -30.13 -22.12 -22.53
N TRP A 296 -29.09 -22.16 -21.69
CA TRP A 296 -27.73 -21.81 -22.07
C TRP A 296 -27.11 -22.68 -23.17
N ILE A 297 -27.70 -23.86 -23.45
CA ILE A 297 -27.18 -24.84 -24.42
C ILE A 297 -28.03 -24.83 -25.72
N GLY A 298 -29.22 -24.23 -25.71
CA GLY A 298 -30.07 -24.08 -26.90
C GLY A 298 -30.81 -25.35 -27.33
N LEU A 299 -31.07 -26.27 -26.40
CA LEU A 299 -31.81 -27.52 -26.71
C LEU A 299 -33.34 -27.35 -26.59
N GLY A 300 -33.80 -26.18 -26.15
CA GLY A 300 -35.17 -25.85 -25.80
C GLY A 300 -35.47 -26.14 -24.34
N HIS A 301 -36.17 -25.21 -23.67
CA HIS A 301 -36.58 -25.35 -22.27
C HIS A 301 -37.32 -26.67 -21.95
N ASN A 302 -38.00 -27.27 -22.94
CA ASN A 302 -38.74 -28.52 -22.77
C ASN A 302 -37.88 -29.80 -22.92
N THR A 303 -36.63 -29.69 -23.39
CA THR A 303 -35.75 -30.83 -23.66
C THR A 303 -34.62 -30.93 -22.65
N SER A 304 -33.91 -29.83 -22.39
CA SER A 304 -32.83 -29.75 -21.39
C SER A 304 -33.28 -29.24 -20.02
N GLY A 305 -34.39 -28.50 -19.98
CA GLY A 305 -34.71 -27.63 -18.83
C GLY A 305 -33.76 -26.43 -18.78
N PRO A 306 -34.15 -25.32 -18.12
CA PRO A 306 -33.25 -24.19 -17.96
C PRO A 306 -32.15 -24.54 -16.94
N LEU A 307 -30.89 -24.22 -17.24
CA LEU A 307 -29.84 -24.29 -16.22
C LEU A 307 -29.81 -22.98 -15.45
N ARG A 308 -29.43 -23.08 -14.18
CA ARG A 308 -29.20 -21.92 -13.33
C ARG A 308 -27.70 -21.76 -13.14
N LEU A 309 -27.17 -20.61 -13.52
CA LEU A 309 -25.80 -20.26 -13.17
C LEU A 309 -25.77 -19.81 -11.71
N ALA A 310 -24.71 -20.15 -10.97
CA ALA A 310 -24.52 -19.70 -9.59
C ALA A 310 -23.77 -18.35 -9.59
N ILE A 311 -24.48 -17.29 -9.94
CA ILE A 311 -23.91 -15.95 -10.14
C ILE A 311 -24.46 -15.02 -9.06
N ASN A 312 -23.56 -14.37 -8.33
CA ASN A 312 -23.93 -13.29 -7.43
C ASN A 312 -23.47 -11.97 -8.05
N THR A 313 -24.40 -11.09 -8.44
CA THR A 313 -24.05 -9.81 -9.07
C THR A 313 -23.39 -8.82 -8.12
N ALA A 314 -23.34 -9.07 -6.81
CA ALA A 314 -22.46 -8.33 -5.89
C ALA A 314 -21.00 -8.83 -5.95
N GLN A 315 -20.76 -9.98 -6.59
CA GLN A 315 -19.46 -10.65 -6.71
C GLN A 315 -18.92 -10.74 -8.14
N THR A 316 -19.76 -10.53 -9.15
CA THR A 316 -19.34 -10.52 -10.57
C THR A 316 -18.71 -9.20 -10.93
N GLY A 317 -17.41 -9.19 -11.25
CA GLY A 317 -16.63 -7.98 -11.48
C GLY A 317 -16.57 -7.14 -10.20
N ARG A 318 -15.48 -7.16 -9.44
CA ARG A 318 -15.39 -6.42 -8.17
C ARG A 318 -14.15 -5.58 -8.07
N THR A 319 -14.28 -4.42 -7.46
CA THR A 319 -13.18 -3.61 -6.99
C THR A 319 -12.80 -4.04 -5.57
N PHE A 320 -11.52 -4.32 -5.38
CA PHE A 320 -10.87 -4.54 -4.10
C PHE A 320 -9.94 -3.38 -3.80
N GLN A 321 -9.54 -3.29 -2.54
CA GLN A 321 -8.43 -2.45 -2.16
C GLN A 321 -7.58 -3.14 -1.10
N ASP A 322 -6.30 -2.84 -1.13
CA ASP A 322 -5.35 -3.12 -0.05
C ASP A 322 -4.69 -1.81 0.37
N ARG A 323 -4.38 -1.67 1.66
CA ARG A 323 -3.70 -0.50 2.21
C ARG A 323 -2.46 -0.95 2.96
N THR A 324 -1.39 -0.19 2.84
CA THR A 324 -0.16 -0.44 3.59
C THR A 324 -0.33 -0.02 5.05
N HIS A 325 0.61 -0.48 5.88
CA HIS A 325 0.94 0.26 7.10
C HIS A 325 1.36 1.69 6.77
N LYS A 326 1.28 2.58 7.75
CA LYS A 326 1.73 3.95 7.56
C LYS A 326 3.23 3.99 7.22
N PHE A 327 3.60 4.89 6.31
CA PHE A 327 4.98 5.24 6.00
C PHE A 327 5.17 6.74 6.15
N THR A 328 6.42 7.22 6.13
CA THR A 328 6.72 8.63 6.29
C THR A 328 7.44 9.17 5.05
N ILE A 329 6.94 10.28 4.51
CA ILE A 329 7.67 11.07 3.51
C ILE A 329 8.38 12.20 4.25
N ARG A 330 9.69 12.32 4.05
CA ARG A 330 10.52 13.35 4.68
C ARG A 330 11.01 14.37 3.67
N ARG A 331 11.17 15.62 4.09
CA ARG A 331 11.89 16.62 3.31
C ARG A 331 13.31 16.13 3.08
N ARG A 332 13.77 16.33 1.85
CA ARG A 332 15.11 15.92 1.43
C ARG A 332 16.15 16.77 2.16
N PRO A 333 17.13 16.16 2.85
CA PRO A 333 18.26 16.89 3.42
C PRO A 333 19.06 17.63 2.35
N ARG A 334 19.61 18.81 2.70
CA ARG A 334 20.30 19.70 1.75
C ARG A 334 21.49 19.02 1.08
N GLU A 335 22.20 18.16 1.80
CA GLU A 335 23.34 17.40 1.30
C GLU A 335 22.96 16.32 0.26
N LEU A 336 21.68 15.95 0.19
CA LEU A 336 21.13 14.97 -0.76
C LEU A 336 20.31 15.65 -1.88
N GLU A 337 20.35 16.98 -1.98
CA GLU A 337 19.67 17.73 -3.04
C GLU A 337 20.19 17.32 -4.42
N GLY A 338 19.25 17.09 -5.36
CA GLY A 338 19.55 16.63 -6.72
C GLY A 338 20.14 15.21 -6.82
N LYS A 339 20.24 14.45 -5.72
CA LYS A 339 20.76 13.08 -5.72
C LYS A 339 19.63 12.06 -5.95
N LYS A 340 19.88 11.06 -6.79
CA LYS A 340 18.98 9.93 -6.95
C LYS A 340 19.14 8.98 -5.76
N ILE A 341 18.03 8.66 -5.11
CA ILE A 341 17.99 7.78 -3.93
C ILE A 341 17.04 6.64 -4.24
N TYR A 342 17.51 5.41 -4.05
CA TYR A 342 16.72 4.20 -4.13
C TYR A 342 16.43 3.68 -2.74
N ASN A 343 15.19 3.27 -2.47
CA ASN A 343 14.86 2.59 -1.23
C ASN A 343 15.10 1.09 -1.40
N LEU A 344 15.85 0.50 -0.48
CA LEU A 344 15.91 -0.94 -0.31
C LEU A 344 15.17 -1.30 0.97
N ASN A 345 14.05 -2.02 0.82
CA ASN A 345 13.21 -2.44 1.92
C ASN A 345 13.23 -3.96 2.07
N VAL A 346 12.60 -4.44 3.14
CA VAL A 346 12.31 -5.86 3.36
C VAL A 346 10.86 -6.12 2.94
N ARG A 347 10.64 -7.27 2.30
CA ARG A 347 9.32 -7.84 2.03
C ARG A 347 9.17 -9.16 2.75
N GLY A 348 7.93 -9.59 2.94
CA GLY A 348 7.60 -10.88 3.54
C GLY A 348 7.27 -10.78 5.03
N ARG A 349 7.11 -11.94 5.66
CA ARG A 349 6.68 -12.05 7.05
C ARG A 349 7.41 -13.20 7.74
N ARG A 350 7.61 -13.09 9.06
CA ARG A 350 8.05 -14.20 9.91
C ARG A 350 7.20 -15.46 9.70
N GLY A 351 7.83 -16.57 9.32
CA GLY A 351 7.20 -17.87 9.21
C GLY A 351 7.77 -18.66 8.04
N ASN A 352 7.49 -19.96 8.02
CA ASN A 352 7.71 -20.74 6.81
C ASN A 352 6.63 -20.44 5.77
N ILE A 353 6.87 -20.86 4.52
CA ILE A 353 5.98 -20.57 3.39
C ILE A 353 4.53 -21.02 3.60
N GLU A 354 4.28 -22.11 4.33
CA GLU A 354 2.92 -22.59 4.61
C GLU A 354 2.20 -21.74 5.66
N GLN A 355 2.94 -21.24 6.66
CA GLN A 355 2.38 -20.45 7.77
C GLN A 355 2.10 -19.00 7.40
N VAL A 356 2.83 -18.44 6.44
CA VAL A 356 2.71 -17.03 6.05
C VAL A 356 1.85 -16.81 4.82
N TYR A 357 1.44 -17.89 4.13
CA TYR A 357 0.56 -17.81 2.96
C TYR A 357 -0.65 -16.90 3.25
N PRO A 358 -0.97 -15.93 2.38
CA PRO A 358 -0.43 -15.72 1.02
C PRO A 358 0.84 -14.85 0.92
N ALA A 359 1.41 -14.39 2.04
CA ALA A 359 2.67 -13.67 2.03
C ALA A 359 3.85 -14.60 1.64
N VAL A 360 5.01 -14.00 1.38
CA VAL A 360 6.26 -14.72 1.14
C VAL A 360 7.11 -14.74 2.41
N GLU A 361 7.96 -15.76 2.56
CA GLU A 361 9.08 -15.70 3.48
C GLU A 361 10.00 -14.54 3.07
N TYR A 362 10.76 -14.02 4.03
CA TYR A 362 11.43 -12.74 3.88
C TYR A 362 12.37 -12.65 2.68
N ASP A 363 12.41 -11.46 2.08
CA ASP A 363 13.33 -11.11 1.02
C ASP A 363 13.52 -9.58 0.98
N PHE A 364 14.40 -9.07 0.15
CA PHE A 364 14.53 -7.63 -0.12
C PHE A 364 13.67 -7.21 -1.31
N ALA A 365 13.22 -5.95 -1.28
CA ALA A 365 12.48 -5.33 -2.36
C ALA A 365 13.16 -4.02 -2.80
N PRO A 366 13.57 -3.90 -4.08
CA PRO A 366 13.50 -4.94 -5.12
C PRO A 366 14.51 -6.08 -4.88
N ALA A 367 14.23 -7.27 -5.43
CA ALA A 367 15.12 -8.43 -5.31
C ALA A 367 16.47 -8.20 -6.01
N ASN A 368 16.45 -7.50 -7.15
CA ASN A 368 17.64 -6.99 -7.83
C ASN A 368 17.55 -5.48 -7.91
N LEU A 369 18.46 -4.79 -7.23
CA LEU A 369 18.58 -3.34 -7.31
C LEU A 369 19.76 -2.96 -8.21
N VAL A 370 19.47 -2.27 -9.32
CA VAL A 370 20.49 -1.73 -10.23
C VAL A 370 20.54 -0.21 -10.06
N VAL A 371 21.74 0.31 -9.77
CA VAL A 371 22.01 1.73 -9.53
C VAL A 371 23.23 2.19 -10.29
N ASP A 372 23.29 3.48 -10.62
CA ASP A 372 24.47 4.06 -11.26
C ASP A 372 25.53 4.44 -10.22
N ASN A 373 26.79 4.53 -10.67
CA ASN A 373 27.86 5.02 -9.80
C ASN A 373 27.56 6.48 -9.38
N GLY A 374 27.50 6.72 -8.07
CA GLY A 374 27.17 8.01 -7.50
C GLY A 374 25.70 8.20 -7.10
N ASP A 375 24.83 7.25 -7.45
CA ASP A 375 23.50 7.15 -6.85
C ASP A 375 23.59 6.75 -5.38
N TYR A 376 22.49 6.88 -4.66
CA TYR A 376 22.40 6.59 -3.25
C TYR A 376 21.34 5.53 -2.97
N ILE A 377 21.55 4.74 -1.92
CA ILE A 377 20.64 3.71 -1.44
C ILE A 377 20.27 4.04 0.01
N HIS A 378 18.98 4.17 0.28
CA HIS A 378 18.43 4.27 1.63
C HIS A 378 18.01 2.88 2.09
N TYR A 379 18.70 2.38 3.12
CA TYR A 379 18.40 1.11 3.75
C TYR A 379 17.49 1.36 4.96
N GLN A 380 16.22 0.98 4.85
CA GLN A 380 15.27 1.13 5.96
C GLN A 380 14.14 0.12 5.85
N TRP A 381 13.64 -0.33 7.00
CA TRP A 381 12.50 -1.23 7.06
C TRP A 381 11.87 -1.18 8.45
N THR A 382 10.62 -1.62 8.51
CA THR A 382 9.90 -1.86 9.76
C THR A 382 9.54 -3.34 9.81
N GLY A 383 10.11 -4.05 10.78
CA GLY A 383 9.64 -5.37 11.19
C GLY A 383 8.40 -5.26 12.07
N SER A 384 8.17 -6.24 12.94
CA SER A 384 6.97 -6.28 13.79
C SER A 384 7.27 -6.90 15.14
N ASP A 385 6.54 -6.48 16.19
CA ASP A 385 6.54 -7.10 17.51
C ASP A 385 5.22 -7.83 17.83
N ALA A 386 4.32 -7.89 16.84
CA ALA A 386 2.96 -8.40 17.00
C ALA A 386 2.66 -9.55 16.03
N ASN A 387 3.67 -10.26 15.53
CA ASN A 387 3.44 -11.43 14.68
C ASN A 387 2.70 -12.55 15.42
N ALA A 388 2.04 -13.42 14.65
CA ALA A 388 1.54 -14.69 15.16
C ALA A 388 2.72 -15.59 15.60
N ASN A 389 2.40 -16.70 16.28
CA ASN A 389 3.38 -17.69 16.72
C ASN A 389 3.87 -18.55 15.53
N ASN A 390 4.46 -17.89 14.54
CA ASN A 390 5.00 -18.51 13.35
C ASN A 390 6.44 -19.01 13.60
N ALA A 391 6.85 -20.00 12.81
CA ALA A 391 8.24 -20.47 12.76
C ALA A 391 9.18 -19.31 12.37
N GLY A 392 10.45 -19.41 12.72
CA GLY A 392 11.45 -18.39 12.43
C GLY A 392 12.40 -18.21 13.60
N GLU A 393 13.53 -17.56 13.33
CA GLU A 393 14.61 -17.40 14.29
C GLU A 393 14.40 -16.19 15.22
N GLY A 394 15.02 -16.27 16.39
CA GLY A 394 14.92 -15.43 17.59
C GLY A 394 13.51 -15.21 18.14
N ARG A 395 13.37 -14.12 18.91
CA ARG A 395 12.29 -13.90 19.87
C ARG A 395 10.92 -14.04 19.21
N GLN A 396 10.08 -14.86 19.80
CA GLN A 396 8.75 -15.17 19.29
C GLN A 396 7.96 -13.88 19.06
N ARG A 397 7.14 -13.88 17.99
CA ARG A 397 6.33 -12.72 17.55
C ARG A 397 7.13 -11.51 17.07
N THR A 398 8.46 -11.54 17.16
CA THR A 398 9.32 -10.49 16.59
C THR A 398 9.77 -10.82 15.18
N ASP A 399 9.76 -9.79 14.36
CA ASP A 399 10.28 -9.78 13.00
C ASP A 399 11.36 -8.71 12.95
N ARG A 400 12.55 -9.15 12.56
CA ARG A 400 13.77 -8.36 12.47
C ARG A 400 14.53 -8.86 11.26
N SER A 401 15.08 -7.94 10.50
CA SER A 401 15.94 -8.19 9.36
C SER A 401 17.20 -7.34 9.48
N ASN A 402 18.32 -7.86 9.02
CA ASN A 402 19.60 -7.16 8.93
C ASN A 402 20.17 -7.28 7.52
N ILE A 403 21.32 -6.64 7.29
CA ILE A 403 22.07 -6.79 6.04
C ILE A 403 23.47 -7.28 6.36
N VAL A 404 23.83 -8.41 5.77
CA VAL A 404 25.19 -8.91 5.70
C VAL A 404 25.53 -9.24 4.25
N GLN A 405 26.79 -9.05 3.88
CA GLN A 405 27.27 -9.32 2.53
C GLN A 405 27.83 -10.74 2.44
N TYR A 406 27.57 -11.43 1.33
CA TYR A 406 28.17 -12.73 1.02
C TYR A 406 28.80 -12.71 -0.37
N ASP A 407 29.66 -13.68 -0.69
CA ASP A 407 30.43 -13.69 -1.94
C ASP A 407 29.72 -14.45 -3.06
N ASP A 408 29.09 -15.57 -2.74
CA ASP A 408 28.55 -16.53 -3.70
C ASP A 408 27.12 -16.97 -3.33
N GLN A 409 26.21 -17.05 -4.31
CA GLN A 409 24.85 -17.55 -4.13
C GLN A 409 24.82 -19.04 -3.77
N ASP A 410 25.88 -19.78 -4.08
CA ASP A 410 26.03 -21.18 -3.69
C ASP A 410 26.47 -21.33 -2.21
N SER A 411 26.70 -20.22 -1.50
CA SER A 411 27.11 -20.19 -0.10
C SER A 411 26.17 -19.33 0.74
N ASN A 412 25.59 -19.92 1.79
CA ASN A 412 24.76 -19.20 2.76
C ASN A 412 25.59 -18.59 3.90
N MET A 413 26.90 -18.40 3.69
CA MET A 413 27.80 -17.86 4.71
C MET A 413 28.15 -16.39 4.41
N PRO A 414 27.94 -15.47 5.37
CA PRO A 414 28.42 -14.10 5.26
C PRO A 414 29.94 -14.05 5.09
N SER A 415 30.39 -13.11 4.28
CA SER A 415 31.80 -12.91 3.97
C SER A 415 32.40 -11.84 4.89
N PRO A 416 33.55 -12.11 5.56
CA PRO A 416 34.24 -11.12 6.36
C PRO A 416 34.63 -9.87 5.56
N ILE A 417 34.61 -8.71 6.22
CA ILE A 417 35.03 -7.45 5.58
C ILE A 417 36.56 -7.35 5.41
N PHE A 418 37.33 -8.19 6.11
CA PHE A 418 38.77 -8.34 5.95
C PHE A 418 39.18 -9.79 6.23
N PHE A 419 40.33 -10.18 5.72
CA PHE A 419 41.00 -11.45 5.99
C PHE A 419 42.47 -11.19 6.34
N PHE A 420 43.12 -12.17 6.95
CA PHE A 420 44.57 -12.16 7.12
C PHE A 420 45.19 -12.99 6.01
N ASP A 421 46.17 -12.45 5.33
CA ASP A 421 46.93 -13.18 4.32
C ASP A 421 47.89 -14.21 4.95
N GLU A 422 48.64 -14.92 4.10
CA GLU A 422 49.61 -15.92 4.55
C GLU A 422 50.75 -15.36 5.42
N PHE A 423 50.95 -14.04 5.42
CA PHE A 423 51.94 -13.33 6.23
C PHE A 423 51.33 -12.73 7.50
N GLY A 424 50.02 -12.90 7.72
CA GLY A 424 49.29 -12.33 8.85
C GLY A 424 48.99 -10.84 8.69
N GLU A 425 49.12 -10.29 7.47
CA GLU A 425 48.73 -8.92 7.17
C GLU A 425 47.25 -8.85 6.85
N ARG A 426 46.58 -7.81 7.35
CA ARG A 426 45.16 -7.59 7.12
C ARG A 426 44.94 -7.09 5.71
N THR A 427 44.17 -7.83 4.94
CA THR A 427 43.71 -7.45 3.61
C THR A 427 42.20 -7.23 3.61
N TRP A 428 41.77 -6.14 2.99
CA TRP A 428 40.35 -5.81 2.87
C TRP A 428 39.67 -6.64 1.79
N LYS A 429 38.36 -6.87 1.95
CA LYS A 429 37.53 -7.47 0.90
C LYS A 429 37.61 -6.65 -0.39
N ASP A 430 37.77 -7.32 -1.52
CA ASP A 430 37.92 -6.68 -2.84
C ASP A 430 36.68 -5.89 -3.29
N ASN A 431 35.49 -6.41 -2.99
CA ASN A 431 34.21 -5.80 -3.37
C ASN A 431 33.33 -5.45 -2.15
N PRO A 432 33.70 -4.45 -1.34
CA PRO A 432 32.94 -4.06 -0.15
C PRO A 432 31.72 -3.22 -0.55
N LEU A 433 30.56 -3.52 0.05
CA LEU A 433 29.32 -2.77 -0.12
C LEU A 433 29.39 -1.38 0.53
N PHE A 434 29.91 -1.27 1.75
CA PHE A 434 29.98 0.00 2.49
C PHE A 434 31.41 0.51 2.59
N ILE A 435 31.64 1.69 2.03
CA ILE A 435 32.97 2.32 1.95
C ILE A 435 32.95 3.62 2.75
N GLY A 436 33.96 3.81 3.60
CA GLY A 436 34.15 5.01 4.40
C GLY A 436 34.74 6.16 3.59
N SER A 437 34.85 7.33 4.22
CA SER A 437 35.41 8.54 3.59
C SER A 437 36.88 8.40 3.17
N ASN A 438 37.60 7.42 3.75
CA ASN A 438 38.98 7.09 3.41
C ASN A 438 39.12 6.14 2.20
N GLY A 439 38.02 5.69 1.60
CA GLY A 439 38.04 4.76 0.45
C GLY A 439 38.15 3.28 0.82
N GLU A 440 38.22 2.96 2.11
CA GLU A 440 38.30 1.60 2.67
C GLU A 440 36.95 1.14 3.23
N PRO A 441 36.72 -0.18 3.44
CA PRO A 441 35.51 -0.67 4.07
C PRO A 441 35.27 -0.06 5.46
N ASP A 442 34.04 0.42 5.70
CA ASP A 442 33.67 1.02 6.99
C ASP A 442 33.09 -0.04 7.95
N ALA A 443 33.94 -0.55 8.83
CA ALA A 443 33.55 -1.57 9.80
C ALA A 443 32.40 -1.12 10.74
N THR A 444 32.25 0.17 11.01
CA THR A 444 31.16 0.69 11.85
C THR A 444 29.83 0.63 11.12
N ILE A 445 29.79 0.94 9.82
CA ILE A 445 28.57 0.80 9.01
C ILE A 445 28.19 -0.69 8.88
N TYR A 446 29.15 -1.56 8.58
CA TYR A 446 28.90 -3.01 8.53
C TYR A 446 28.36 -3.54 9.86
N ALA A 447 28.96 -3.16 10.99
CA ALA A 447 28.47 -3.56 12.31
C ALA A 447 27.04 -3.03 12.58
N ARG A 448 26.75 -1.79 12.20
CA ARG A 448 25.40 -1.21 12.34
C ARG A 448 24.37 -1.96 11.50
N MET A 449 24.69 -2.30 10.25
CA MET A 449 23.78 -3.02 9.35
C MET A 449 23.58 -4.48 9.77
N ALA A 450 24.61 -5.14 10.31
CA ALA A 450 24.56 -6.53 10.76
C ALA A 450 23.89 -6.69 12.12
N PHE A 451 24.17 -5.81 13.08
CA PHE A 451 23.74 -5.95 14.48
C PHE A 451 22.66 -4.95 14.91
N LEU A 452 22.27 -4.02 14.03
CA LEU A 452 21.19 -3.05 14.26
C LEU A 452 21.38 -2.20 15.53
N ASN A 453 22.63 -1.87 15.87
CA ASN A 453 23.01 -1.08 17.05
C ASN A 453 22.47 -1.63 18.39
N GLN A 454 22.29 -2.94 18.51
CA GLN A 454 21.87 -3.55 19.78
C GLN A 454 22.86 -3.30 20.92
N THR A 455 22.35 -3.03 22.11
CA THR A 455 23.13 -2.82 23.35
C THR A 455 22.74 -3.81 24.44
N ASP A 456 23.54 -3.91 25.51
CA ASP A 456 23.43 -4.87 26.63
C ASP A 456 23.19 -6.33 26.21
N CYS A 457 23.96 -6.75 25.23
CA CYS A 457 24.04 -8.13 24.77
C CYS A 457 24.89 -8.96 25.74
N ASP A 458 24.52 -10.23 25.93
CA ASP A 458 25.29 -11.14 26.77
C ASP A 458 26.44 -11.75 25.93
N PRO A 459 27.71 -11.51 26.30
CA PRO A 459 28.88 -11.96 25.53
C PRO A 459 28.92 -13.47 25.34
N CYS A 460 28.28 -14.25 26.23
CA CYS A 460 28.24 -15.70 26.13
C CYS A 460 27.47 -16.23 24.91
N TYR A 461 26.65 -15.41 24.24
CA TYR A 461 26.01 -15.79 22.97
C TYR A 461 26.93 -15.62 21.75
N PHE A 462 28.02 -14.86 21.84
CA PHE A 462 28.91 -14.57 20.71
C PHE A 462 30.25 -15.31 20.80
N ALA A 463 30.77 -15.51 22.01
CA ALA A 463 32.06 -16.16 22.25
C ALA A 463 31.96 -17.03 23.52
N PRO A 464 31.53 -18.30 23.39
CA PRO A 464 31.44 -19.20 24.54
C PRO A 464 32.85 -19.53 25.04
N GLY A 465 33.31 -18.78 26.04
CA GLY A 465 34.60 -19.00 26.72
C GLY A 465 34.43 -19.71 28.08
N PRO A 466 35.54 -19.98 28.79
CA PRO A 466 35.53 -20.69 30.08
C PRO A 466 34.67 -20.00 31.17
N ARG A 467 34.47 -18.68 31.09
CA ARG A 467 33.58 -17.95 32.03
C ARG A 467 32.09 -18.18 31.76
N CYS A 468 31.75 -18.85 30.67
CA CYS A 468 30.40 -19.26 30.32
C CYS A 468 30.16 -20.74 30.70
N GLU A 469 30.98 -21.34 31.58
CA GLU A 469 30.90 -22.75 31.97
C GLU A 469 29.59 -23.15 32.70
N ASP A 470 28.86 -22.22 33.32
CA ASP A 470 27.49 -22.45 33.83
C ASP A 470 26.41 -22.49 32.72
N PHE A 471 26.78 -22.30 31.45
CA PHE A 471 25.88 -22.28 30.29
C PHE A 471 25.80 -23.62 29.55
N GLY A 472 26.30 -24.71 30.14
CA GLY A 472 26.06 -26.07 29.66
C GLY A 472 24.55 -26.33 29.49
N ASN A 473 24.09 -26.39 28.24
CA ASN A 473 22.70 -26.65 27.80
C ASN A 473 21.76 -25.46 27.54
N ARG A 474 22.23 -24.32 27.05
CA ARG A 474 21.40 -23.54 26.11
C ARG A 474 21.83 -23.82 24.68
N PRO A 475 21.26 -24.84 24.00
CA PRO A 475 21.31 -24.88 22.54
C PRO A 475 20.92 -23.50 22.03
N THR A 476 21.67 -22.95 21.08
CA THR A 476 21.29 -21.75 20.31
C THR A 476 19.87 -21.89 19.72
N ASN A 477 19.36 -23.13 19.63
CA ASN A 477 18.04 -23.48 19.13
C ASN A 477 17.05 -23.97 20.22
N ASN A 478 17.35 -23.85 21.52
CA ASN A 478 16.32 -24.10 22.55
C ASN A 478 15.43 -22.86 22.70
N GLY A 479 14.14 -23.08 23.00
CA GLY A 479 13.16 -21.99 23.09
C GLY A 479 13.52 -20.88 24.08
N ASN A 480 14.34 -21.17 25.10
CA ASN A 480 14.78 -20.18 26.09
C ASN A 480 15.86 -19.24 25.53
N ALA A 481 16.82 -19.75 24.75
CA ALA A 481 17.87 -18.95 24.11
C ALA A 481 17.32 -18.10 22.97
N GLN A 482 16.37 -18.64 22.21
CA GLN A 482 15.67 -17.95 21.13
C GLN A 482 14.87 -16.74 21.64
N ASN A 483 14.36 -16.79 22.88
CA ASN A 483 13.57 -15.71 23.47
C ASN A 483 14.33 -14.82 24.46
N ASP A 484 15.58 -15.15 24.82
CA ASP A 484 16.38 -14.29 25.71
C ASP A 484 16.69 -12.96 25.02
N LEU A 485 16.21 -11.86 25.59
CA LEU A 485 16.44 -10.51 25.05
C LEU A 485 17.93 -10.21 24.86
N ARG A 486 18.82 -10.75 25.70
CA ARG A 486 20.27 -10.49 25.64
C ARG A 486 20.97 -11.26 24.51
N ASN A 487 20.27 -12.19 23.85
CA ASN A 487 20.78 -12.92 22.69
C ASN A 487 20.70 -12.06 21.42
N CYS A 488 21.64 -11.14 21.27
CA CYS A 488 21.70 -10.26 20.11
C CYS A 488 22.22 -10.94 18.84
N ALA A 489 22.77 -12.16 18.92
CA ALA A 489 23.18 -12.95 17.76
C ALA A 489 21.99 -13.27 16.84
N VAL A 490 20.78 -13.35 17.43
CA VAL A 490 19.50 -13.45 16.71
C VAL A 490 18.70 -12.16 16.83
N LEU A 491 19.33 -10.99 16.93
CA LEU A 491 18.66 -9.68 16.86
C LEU A 491 17.53 -9.42 17.89
N ASN A 492 17.48 -10.12 19.02
CA ASN A 492 16.34 -10.06 19.94
C ASN A 492 16.10 -8.70 20.60
N ARG A 493 17.14 -7.87 20.68
CA ARG A 493 17.10 -6.53 21.28
C ARG A 493 16.96 -5.42 20.25
N ALA A 494 17.00 -5.74 18.96
CA ALA A 494 16.84 -4.75 17.92
C ALA A 494 15.42 -4.14 17.99
N PRO A 495 15.25 -2.85 17.70
CA PRO A 495 13.92 -2.26 17.46
C PRO A 495 13.29 -2.85 16.19
N ALA A 496 11.95 -2.80 16.09
CA ALA A 496 11.26 -3.24 14.89
C ALA A 496 11.58 -2.33 13.69
N TYR A 497 11.62 -1.01 13.91
CA TYR A 497 12.06 -0.05 12.90
C TYR A 497 13.58 0.10 12.89
N PHE A 498 14.16 0.03 11.69
CA PHE A 498 15.57 0.31 11.47
C PHE A 498 15.73 1.32 10.33
N ASP A 499 16.46 2.40 10.61
CA ASP A 499 16.95 3.35 9.61
C ASP A 499 18.48 3.22 9.54
N GLY A 500 18.96 2.60 8.45
CA GLY A 500 20.38 2.45 8.16
C GLY A 500 21.01 3.71 7.58
N GLY A 501 20.21 4.73 7.24
CA GLY A 501 20.63 5.94 6.56
C GLY A 501 20.84 5.75 5.06
N VAL A 502 21.27 6.84 4.41
CA VAL A 502 21.48 6.92 2.97
C VAL A 502 22.97 6.77 2.65
N HIS A 503 23.32 5.79 1.81
CA HIS A 503 24.70 5.45 1.47
C HIS A 503 24.94 5.59 -0.03
N LYS A 504 26.10 6.11 -0.41
CA LYS A 504 26.47 6.30 -1.82
C LYS A 504 26.96 4.98 -2.43
N ALA A 505 26.52 4.66 -3.64
CA ALA A 505 27.11 3.60 -4.46
C ALA A 505 28.47 4.06 -5.00
N HIS A 506 29.57 3.53 -4.44
CA HIS A 506 30.93 3.98 -4.73
C HIS A 506 31.63 3.22 -5.85
N ARG A 507 31.41 1.90 -5.95
CA ARG A 507 32.12 1.03 -6.88
C ARG A 507 31.10 0.29 -7.77
N PRO A 508 31.33 0.19 -9.08
CA PRO A 508 30.57 -0.71 -9.92
C PRO A 508 30.83 -2.17 -9.52
N GLY A 509 29.79 -2.98 -9.47
CA GLY A 509 29.90 -4.40 -9.13
C GLY A 509 28.57 -5.02 -8.79
N VAL A 510 28.59 -6.32 -8.52
CA VAL A 510 27.43 -7.06 -8.00
C VAL A 510 27.64 -7.25 -6.51
N TYR A 511 26.71 -6.71 -5.72
CA TYR A 511 26.71 -6.84 -4.27
C TYR A 511 25.62 -7.81 -3.86
N ARG A 512 26.01 -8.89 -3.19
CA ARG A 512 25.08 -9.90 -2.71
C ARG A 512 24.87 -9.72 -1.22
N ILE A 513 23.62 -9.59 -0.82
CA ILE A 513 23.22 -9.36 0.57
C ILE A 513 22.14 -10.34 0.99
N MET A 514 22.18 -10.69 2.26
CA MET A 514 21.16 -11.50 2.92
C MET A 514 20.86 -10.92 4.30
N SER A 515 19.75 -11.35 4.87
CA SER A 515 19.48 -11.20 6.30
C SER A 515 19.82 -12.52 6.98
N THR A 516 20.50 -12.48 8.12
CA THR A 516 20.81 -13.68 8.93
C THR A 516 19.61 -14.18 9.73
N ARG A 517 18.44 -13.55 9.57
CA ARG A 517 17.17 -13.91 10.22
C ARG A 517 16.24 -14.72 9.33
N ASN A 518 16.62 -14.86 8.06
CA ASN A 518 15.84 -15.41 6.97
C ASN A 518 16.54 -16.65 6.45
#